data_AF-A8WRB5-F1
#
_entry.id   AF-A8WRB5-F1
#
_cell.length_a   1.000
_cell.length_b   1.000
_cell.length_c   1.000
_cell.angle_alpha   90.00
_cell.angle_beta   90.00
_cell.angle_gamma   90.00
#
_symmetry.space_group_name_H-M   'P 1'
#
loop_
_entity.id
_entity.type
_entity.pdbx_description
1 polymer ?
#
loop_
_entity_poly.entity_id
_entity_poly.type
_entity_poly.pdbx_seq_one_letter_code
_entity_poly.pdbx_strand_id
1 'polypeptide(L)'
;MAPISMADIGILEECGCKALRFGELGVVSSDSDDSMHSEEDEVTLTESVRIPVEMYPSYNFIGRIIGPRGMTAKQLEKDTGCRIMVRGNHSNKIYGNSSQKSHGDGVQDPIDMPLRVIIETSGPRREATARITGALNVVNSLLIPPPDGRDELKRRQLVELAIMNGTYRPTCSNHN
;
A
#
# COMPACT_ATOMS: atom_id res chain seq x y z
N MET A 1 -31.33 -12.63 2.12
CA MET A 1 -30.01 -11.98 2.29
C MET A 1 -29.10 -12.94 3.03
N ALA A 2 -28.16 -13.55 2.33
CA ALA A 2 -27.13 -14.39 2.94
C ALA A 2 -25.93 -13.52 3.34
N PRO A 3 -25.26 -13.80 4.47
CA PRO A 3 -24.01 -13.13 4.81
C PRO A 3 -22.91 -13.61 3.84
N ILE A 4 -22.16 -12.66 3.29
CA ILE A 4 -21.05 -12.91 2.38
C ILE A 4 -19.90 -13.46 3.22
N SER A 5 -19.53 -14.72 2.96
CA SER A 5 -18.44 -15.44 3.63
C SER A 5 -17.10 -14.74 3.38
N MET A 6 -16.29 -14.60 4.43
CA MET A 6 -14.93 -14.02 4.38
C MET A 6 -13.87 -14.94 3.71
N ALA A 7 -14.28 -16.06 3.11
CA ALA A 7 -13.36 -17.10 2.63
C ALA A 7 -12.79 -16.87 1.21
N ASP A 8 -13.24 -15.85 0.46
CA ASP A 8 -12.84 -15.63 -0.94
C ASP A 8 -11.80 -14.51 -1.14
N ILE A 9 -11.09 -14.10 -0.10
CA ILE A 9 -9.86 -13.31 -0.29
C ILE A 9 -8.73 -14.32 -0.31
N GLY A 10 -8.34 -14.73 -1.53
CA GLY A 10 -7.17 -15.55 -1.78
C GLY A 10 -5.92 -14.89 -1.20
N ILE A 11 -5.60 -15.25 0.04
CA ILE A 11 -4.28 -15.13 0.61
C ILE A 11 -3.45 -16.13 -0.19
N LEU A 12 -2.67 -15.60 -1.12
CA LEU A 12 -1.51 -16.34 -1.63
C LEU A 12 -0.56 -16.51 -0.44
N GLU A 13 -0.73 -17.64 0.22
CA GLU A 13 0.37 -18.35 0.85
C GLU A 13 1.52 -18.48 -0.13
N GLU A 14 2.72 -18.26 0.41
CA GLU A 14 4.04 -18.78 0.03
C GLU A 14 5.06 -17.64 0.21
N CYS A 15 5.25 -17.21 1.46
CA CYS A 15 6.54 -16.70 1.91
C CYS A 15 6.97 -17.59 3.07
N GLY A 16 7.77 -18.60 2.72
CA GLY A 16 8.32 -19.56 3.66
C GLY A 16 9.04 -18.86 4.80
N CYS A 17 8.45 -18.92 5.99
CA CYS A 17 9.17 -18.80 7.24
C CYS A 17 8.92 -20.10 8.01
N LYS A 18 9.87 -21.03 7.87
CA LYS A 18 10.05 -22.15 8.78
C LYS A 18 10.26 -21.61 10.20
N ALA A 19 9.77 -22.41 11.16
CA ALA A 19 10.03 -22.34 12.61
C ALA A 19 9.33 -21.17 13.32
N LEU A 20 8.59 -21.38 14.42
CA LEU A 20 8.99 -22.14 15.59
C LEU A 20 7.82 -22.90 16.21
N ARG A 21 8.12 -24.12 16.66
CA ARG A 21 7.26 -24.90 17.55
C ARG A 21 7.11 -24.13 18.86
N PHE A 22 5.87 -23.89 19.27
CA PHE A 22 5.54 -23.55 20.66
C PHE A 22 5.85 -24.77 21.54
N GLY A 23 7.06 -24.81 22.07
CA GLY A 23 7.49 -25.70 23.14
C GLY A 23 7.82 -24.86 24.37
N GLU A 24 7.10 -25.13 25.46
CA GLU A 24 7.38 -24.78 26.85
C GLU A 24 7.73 -23.32 27.20
N LEU A 25 6.75 -22.67 27.86
CA LEU A 25 7.00 -21.64 28.86
C LEU A 25 7.89 -22.22 29.98
N GLY A 26 9.20 -22.16 29.79
CA GLY A 26 10.22 -22.34 30.80
C GLY A 26 10.65 -20.98 31.33
N VAL A 27 10.27 -20.69 32.57
CA VAL A 27 10.77 -19.56 33.36
C VAL A 27 12.27 -19.77 33.56
N VAL A 28 13.11 -18.85 33.06
CA VAL A 28 14.50 -18.74 33.50
C VAL A 28 14.83 -17.29 33.83
N SER A 29 14.89 -17.02 35.13
CA SER A 29 15.65 -15.93 35.71
C SER A 29 17.13 -16.20 35.47
N SER A 30 17.91 -15.20 35.07
CA SER A 30 19.33 -15.03 35.44
C SER A 30 19.82 -13.67 34.97
N ASP A 31 20.21 -12.85 35.93
CA ASP A 31 21.04 -11.68 35.77
C ASP A 31 22.40 -12.01 35.14
N SER A 32 22.96 -11.04 34.42
CA SER A 32 24.36 -10.95 33.95
C SER A 32 24.76 -11.81 32.75
N ASP A 33 24.69 -11.23 31.55
CA ASP A 33 25.72 -11.35 30.51
C ASP A 33 25.57 -10.18 29.52
N ASP A 34 26.58 -9.31 29.50
CA ASP A 34 26.74 -8.20 28.55
C ASP A 34 27.20 -8.79 27.21
N SER A 35 26.28 -9.43 26.48
CA SER A 35 26.57 -9.94 25.14
C SER A 35 26.34 -8.83 24.12
N MET A 36 27.44 -8.22 23.68
CA MET A 36 27.49 -7.49 22.41
C MET A 36 27.08 -8.44 21.28
N HIS A 37 25.79 -8.52 21.00
CA HIS A 37 25.30 -9.09 19.76
C HIS A 37 25.25 -7.96 18.73
N SER A 38 26.17 -8.08 17.76
CA SER A 38 26.16 -7.37 16.50
C SER A 38 24.88 -7.70 15.73
N GLU A 39 23.73 -7.12 16.10
CA GLU A 39 22.42 -7.42 15.49
C GLU A 39 21.97 -6.34 14.50
N GLU A 40 22.83 -5.94 13.58
CA GLU A 40 22.45 -5.04 12.48
C GLU A 40 22.70 -5.70 11.13
N ASP A 41 22.19 -6.92 10.94
CA ASP A 41 21.99 -7.42 9.59
C ASP A 41 20.91 -6.55 8.93
N GLU A 42 21.36 -5.64 8.06
CA GLU A 42 20.49 -4.85 7.21
C GLU A 42 19.76 -5.81 6.26
N VAL A 43 18.44 -5.90 6.40
CA VAL A 43 17.59 -6.73 5.56
C VAL A 43 16.74 -5.86 4.66
N THR A 44 16.55 -6.31 3.43
CA THR A 44 15.55 -5.76 2.52
C THR A 44 14.30 -6.62 2.62
N LEU A 45 13.19 -6.01 3.01
CA LEU A 45 11.89 -6.68 3.12
C LEU A 45 10.94 -6.08 2.10
N THR A 46 10.23 -6.96 1.40
CA THR A 46 9.30 -6.58 0.34
C THR A 46 7.99 -7.30 0.57
N GLU A 47 6.93 -6.51 0.80
CA GLU A 47 5.57 -6.99 0.96
C GLU A 47 4.68 -6.49 -0.17
N SER A 48 3.64 -7.24 -0.50
CA SER A 48 2.92 -6.96 -1.74
C SER A 48 1.44 -7.30 -1.70
N VAL A 49 0.60 -6.27 -1.71
CA VAL A 49 -0.85 -6.31 -1.47
C VAL A 49 -1.63 -6.23 -2.77
N ARG A 50 -2.57 -7.15 -2.99
CA ARG A 50 -3.46 -7.13 -4.16
C ARG A 50 -4.59 -6.13 -3.98
N ILE A 51 -4.93 -5.41 -5.04
CA ILE A 51 -6.03 -4.43 -5.04
C ILE A 51 -7.31 -5.12 -5.52
N PRO A 52 -8.42 -5.11 -4.74
CA PRO A 52 -9.68 -5.77 -5.11
C PRO A 52 -10.47 -4.93 -6.13
N VAL A 53 -9.95 -4.86 -7.36
CA VAL A 53 -10.61 -4.14 -8.48
C VAL A 53 -11.92 -4.82 -8.94
N GLU A 54 -12.05 -6.13 -8.70
CA GLU A 54 -13.21 -6.92 -9.09
C GLU A 54 -14.47 -6.53 -8.29
N MET A 55 -14.32 -6.17 -7.01
CA MET A 55 -15.43 -5.77 -6.16
C MET A 55 -15.91 -4.33 -6.44
N TYR A 56 -14.98 -3.44 -6.82
CA TYR A 56 -15.25 -2.02 -7.00
C TYR A 56 -14.66 -1.49 -8.32
N PRO A 57 -15.20 -1.89 -9.48
CA PRO A 57 -14.63 -1.55 -10.79
C PRO A 57 -14.73 -0.06 -11.15
N SER A 58 -15.67 0.68 -10.54
CA SER A 58 -15.84 2.12 -10.76
C SER A 58 -14.95 2.99 -9.85
N TYR A 59 -14.20 2.38 -8.93
CA TYR A 59 -13.43 3.09 -7.93
C TYR A 59 -11.93 3.12 -8.27
N ASN A 60 -11.36 4.32 -8.31
CA ASN A 60 -9.96 4.54 -8.66
C ASN A 60 -9.04 4.46 -7.43
N PHE A 61 -8.62 3.24 -7.06
CA PHE A 61 -7.69 3.02 -5.95
C PHE A 61 -6.33 3.70 -6.14
N ILE A 62 -5.79 3.66 -7.36
CA ILE A 62 -4.48 4.25 -7.68
C ILE A 62 -4.48 5.75 -7.42
N GLY A 63 -5.52 6.45 -7.90
CA GLY A 63 -5.67 7.89 -7.69
C GLY A 63 -5.78 8.26 -6.21
N ARG A 64 -6.44 7.41 -5.40
CA ARG A 64 -6.58 7.60 -3.96
C ARG A 64 -5.25 7.44 -3.22
N ILE A 65 -4.47 6.42 -3.57
CA ILE A 65 -3.18 6.09 -2.91
C ILE A 65 -2.09 7.09 -3.30
N ILE A 66 -1.97 7.40 -4.59
CA ILE A 66 -0.93 8.30 -5.11
C ILE A 66 -1.25 9.76 -4.75
N GLY A 67 -2.52 10.14 -4.85
CA GLY A 67 -2.97 11.50 -4.62
C GLY A 67 -2.46 12.50 -5.68
N PRO A 68 -2.64 13.80 -5.44
CA PRO A 68 -2.33 14.83 -6.42
C PRO A 68 -0.82 14.94 -6.63
N ARG A 69 -0.36 14.82 -7.88
CA ARG A 69 1.08 14.83 -8.28
C ARG A 69 1.96 13.82 -7.52
N GLY A 70 1.39 12.76 -6.93
CA GLY A 70 2.14 11.81 -6.11
C GLY A 70 2.55 12.33 -4.74
N MET A 71 2.00 13.46 -4.28
CA MET A 71 2.32 14.02 -2.97
C MET A 71 1.88 13.10 -1.83
N THR A 72 0.71 12.46 -1.94
CA THR A 72 0.21 11.54 -0.91
C THR A 72 1.08 10.29 -0.80
N ALA A 73 1.50 9.69 -1.92
CA ALA A 73 2.43 8.57 -1.91
C ALA A 73 3.77 8.96 -1.26
N LYS A 74 4.36 10.09 -1.66
CA LYS A 74 5.63 10.58 -1.08
C LYS A 74 5.52 10.86 0.42
N GLN A 75 4.39 11.40 0.86
CA GLN A 75 4.14 11.64 2.28
C GLN A 75 4.07 10.31 3.03
N LEU A 76 3.36 9.32 2.48
CA LEU A 76 3.26 7.99 3.06
C LEU A 76 4.62 7.28 3.14
N GLU A 77 5.45 7.42 2.10
CA GLU A 77 6.83 6.91 2.09
C GLU A 77 7.68 7.57 3.19
N LYS A 78 7.55 8.89 3.37
CA LYS A 78 8.27 9.64 4.40
C LYS A 78 7.83 9.26 5.82
N ASP A 79 6.53 9.08 6.03
CA ASP A 79 5.96 8.79 7.36
C ASP A 79 6.26 7.35 7.80
N THR A 80 6.28 6.41 6.85
CA THR A 80 6.54 4.99 7.14
C THR A 80 8.01 4.61 7.01
N GLY A 81 8.82 5.39 6.29
CA GLY A 81 10.18 5.03 5.93
C GLY A 81 10.25 3.84 4.97
N CYS A 82 9.17 3.56 4.25
CA CYS A 82 9.08 2.53 3.22
C CYS A 82 9.01 3.16 1.83
N ARG A 83 9.39 2.40 0.81
CA ARG A 83 9.18 2.72 -0.60
C ARG A 83 7.90 2.07 -1.08
N ILE A 84 7.03 2.82 -1.74
CA ILE A 84 5.71 2.35 -2.14
C ILE A 84 5.60 2.41 -3.66
N MET A 85 5.41 1.25 -4.28
CA MET A 85 5.35 1.09 -5.72
C MET A 85 4.04 0.46 -6.14
N VAL A 86 3.27 1.14 -6.97
CA VAL A 86 2.07 0.55 -7.59
C VAL A 86 2.50 -0.13 -8.89
N ARG A 87 2.23 -1.43 -9.00
CA ARG A 87 2.56 -2.27 -10.17
C ARG A 87 1.34 -3.04 -10.65
N GLY A 88 1.31 -3.37 -11.93
CA GLY A 88 0.24 -4.16 -12.54
C GLY A 88 -0.70 -3.36 -13.45
N ASN A 89 -1.49 -4.09 -14.22
CA ASN A 89 -2.30 -3.52 -15.29
C ASN A 89 -3.62 -2.93 -14.75
N HIS A 90 -3.76 -1.61 -14.75
CA HIS A 90 -5.00 -0.96 -14.34
C HIS A 90 -5.96 -0.66 -15.49
N SER A 91 -5.49 -0.57 -16.74
CA SER A 91 -6.28 0.13 -17.76
C SER A 91 -5.83 -0.06 -19.21
N ASN A 92 -5.03 -1.07 -19.55
CA ASN A 92 -4.59 -1.23 -20.95
C ASN A 92 -5.74 -1.70 -21.87
N LYS A 93 -6.91 -2.05 -21.32
CA LYS A 93 -8.08 -2.54 -22.07
C LYS A 93 -9.17 -1.47 -22.32
N ILE A 94 -9.19 -0.35 -21.60
CA ILE A 94 -10.25 0.67 -21.70
C ILE A 94 -9.83 1.89 -22.54
N TYR A 95 -8.56 2.27 -22.49
CA TYR A 95 -8.01 3.33 -23.31
C TYR A 95 -6.86 2.73 -24.10
N GLY A 96 -7.03 2.53 -25.41
CA GLY A 96 -6.05 1.94 -26.31
C GLY A 96 -4.77 2.75 -26.51
N ASN A 97 -4.18 3.28 -25.44
CA ASN A 97 -2.89 3.95 -25.41
C ASN A 97 -1.85 2.97 -24.87
N SER A 98 -1.34 2.15 -25.78
CA SER A 98 0.04 1.69 -25.67
C SER A 98 0.95 2.92 -25.56
N SER A 99 1.95 2.84 -24.69
CA SER A 99 2.87 3.93 -24.33
C SER A 99 2.22 4.99 -23.44
N GLN A 100 2.64 5.08 -22.17
CA GLN A 100 3.31 6.27 -21.66
C GLN A 100 4.21 5.91 -20.48
N LYS A 101 5.51 5.85 -20.82
CA LYS A 101 6.65 6.28 -19.99
C LYS A 101 6.90 5.48 -18.72
N SER A 102 7.52 4.31 -18.91
CA SER A 102 8.46 3.73 -17.95
C SER A 102 9.63 4.71 -17.74
N HIS A 103 9.44 5.71 -16.87
CA HIS A 103 10.57 6.45 -16.32
C HIS A 103 11.21 5.57 -15.25
N GLY A 104 12.31 4.91 -15.59
CA GLY A 104 13.19 4.21 -14.65
C GLY A 104 13.17 2.69 -14.81
N ASP A 105 14.34 2.17 -15.19
CA ASP A 105 14.81 0.77 -15.21
C ASP A 105 13.99 -0.25 -16.01
N GLY A 106 14.65 -0.85 -17.01
CA GLY A 106 14.11 -1.70 -18.08
C GLY A 106 13.48 -3.04 -17.68
N VAL A 107 12.89 -3.14 -16.48
CA VAL A 107 12.06 -4.29 -16.07
C VAL A 107 10.62 -3.99 -16.48
N GLN A 108 10.24 -4.43 -17.67
CA GLN A 108 8.84 -4.47 -18.07
C GLN A 108 8.15 -5.56 -17.25
N ASP A 109 7.09 -5.18 -16.52
CA ASP A 109 6.28 -6.16 -15.82
C ASP A 109 5.60 -7.09 -16.85
N PRO A 110 5.49 -8.40 -16.58
CA PRO A 110 4.70 -9.30 -17.39
C PRO A 110 3.30 -8.74 -17.63
N ILE A 111 2.82 -8.84 -18.86
CA ILE A 111 1.55 -8.23 -19.34
C ILE A 111 0.32 -8.68 -18.51
N ASP A 112 0.44 -9.82 -17.82
CA ASP A 112 -0.61 -10.46 -17.03
C ASP A 112 -0.50 -10.21 -15.51
N MET A 113 0.35 -9.27 -15.07
CA MET A 113 0.50 -9.04 -13.63
C MET A 113 -0.71 -8.28 -13.04
N PRO A 114 -1.41 -8.85 -12.03
CA PRO A 114 -2.56 -8.21 -11.41
C PRO A 114 -2.16 -6.94 -10.65
N LEU A 115 -3.07 -5.97 -10.59
CA LEU A 115 -2.84 -4.70 -9.91
C LEU A 115 -2.53 -4.92 -8.43
N ARG A 116 -1.33 -4.49 -8.01
CA ARG A 116 -0.84 -4.64 -6.65
C ARG A 116 -0.01 -3.45 -6.19
N VAL A 117 0.02 -3.24 -4.88
CA VAL A 117 0.93 -2.29 -4.23
C VAL A 117 2.07 -3.10 -3.63
N ILE A 118 3.30 -2.71 -3.96
CA ILE A 118 4.53 -3.27 -3.42
C ILE A 118 5.09 -2.27 -2.42
N ILE A 119 5.41 -2.75 -1.23
CA ILE A 119 6.01 -1.97 -0.15
C ILE A 119 7.38 -2.59 0.09
N GLU A 120 8.42 -1.80 -0.12
CA GLU A 120 9.81 -2.21 0.07
C GLU A 120 10.42 -1.38 1.20
N THR A 121 11.15 -2.01 2.12
CA THR A 121 11.91 -1.30 3.16
C THR A 121 13.28 -1.94 3.30
N SER A 122 14.29 -1.10 3.59
CA SER A 122 15.64 -1.54 3.95
C SER A 122 15.95 -1.03 5.36
N GLY A 123 16.61 -1.86 6.15
CA GLY A 123 17.06 -1.48 7.49
C GLY A 123 17.23 -2.68 8.41
N PRO A 124 17.47 -2.43 9.71
CA PRO A 124 17.61 -3.50 10.69
C PRO A 124 16.31 -4.29 10.79
N ARG A 125 16.41 -5.62 10.88
CA ARG A 125 15.28 -6.57 10.84
C ARG A 125 14.09 -6.18 11.73
N ARG A 126 14.36 -5.72 12.96
CA ARG A 126 13.32 -5.31 13.92
C ARG A 126 12.55 -4.10 13.43
N GLU A 127 13.26 -3.08 12.95
CA GLU A 127 12.64 -1.84 12.50
C GLU A 127 11.94 -2.00 11.15
N ALA A 128 12.59 -2.69 10.20
CA ALA A 128 12.03 -2.99 8.90
C ALA A 128 10.66 -3.70 9.00
N THR A 129 10.55 -4.67 9.92
CA THR A 129 9.28 -5.37 10.17
C THR A 129 8.21 -4.42 10.70
N ALA A 130 8.54 -3.56 11.66
CA ALA A 130 7.60 -2.58 12.21
C ALA A 130 7.13 -1.56 11.17
N ARG A 131 8.04 -1.05 10.33
CA ARG A 131 7.73 -0.13 9.23
C ARG A 131 6.78 -0.75 8.21
N ILE A 132 7.05 -2.00 7.79
CA ILE A 132 6.16 -2.74 6.89
C ILE A 132 4.77 -2.91 7.49
N THR A 133 4.66 -3.33 8.76
CA THR A 133 3.35 -3.50 9.40
C THR A 133 2.59 -2.18 9.47
N GLY A 134 3.28 -1.07 9.78
CA GLY A 134 2.71 0.27 9.76
C GLY A 134 2.20 0.67 8.37
N ALA A 135 3.02 0.47 7.34
CA ALA A 135 2.65 0.78 5.95
C ALA A 135 1.47 -0.09 5.45
N LEU A 136 1.46 -1.39 5.78
CA LEU A 136 0.36 -2.30 5.45
C LEU A 136 -0.96 -1.87 6.07
N ASN A 137 -0.96 -1.44 7.33
CA ASN A 137 -2.16 -0.97 8.00
C ASN A 137 -2.76 0.25 7.29
N VAL A 138 -1.90 1.21 6.90
CA VAL A 138 -2.35 2.39 6.16
C VAL A 138 -2.87 2.00 4.77
N VAL A 139 -2.13 1.18 4.02
CA VAL A 139 -2.55 0.74 2.68
C VAL A 139 -3.87 -0.02 2.73
N ASN A 140 -4.05 -0.95 3.68
CA ASN A 140 -5.30 -1.70 3.85
C ASN A 140 -6.49 -0.78 4.13
N SER A 141 -6.30 0.30 4.88
CA SER A 141 -7.36 1.30 5.11
C SER A 141 -7.77 2.05 3.83
N LEU A 142 -6.83 2.23 2.88
CA LEU A 142 -7.08 2.90 1.60
C LEU A 142 -7.78 1.99 0.58
N LEU A 143 -7.60 0.67 0.70
CA LEU A 143 -8.21 -0.35 -0.18
C LEU A 143 -9.69 -0.59 0.10
N ILE A 144 -10.23 -0.07 1.21
CA ILE A 144 -11.64 -0.16 1.54
C ILE A 144 -12.31 1.18 1.18
N PRO A 145 -13.11 1.25 0.10
CA PRO A 145 -13.88 2.46 -0.20
C PRO A 145 -15.01 2.59 0.82
N PRO A 146 -15.27 3.80 1.36
CA PRO A 146 -16.42 4.02 2.24
C PRO A 146 -17.72 3.78 1.44
N PRO A 147 -18.71 3.06 2.02
CA PRO A 147 -19.93 2.66 1.31
C PRO A 147 -20.81 3.86 0.90
N ASP A 148 -20.67 5.00 1.57
CA ASP A 148 -21.51 6.18 1.37
C ASP A 148 -21.16 7.01 0.14
N GLY A 149 -20.14 6.61 -0.65
CA GLY A 149 -19.64 7.38 -1.79
C GLY A 149 -19.01 8.74 -1.41
N ARG A 150 -18.97 9.06 -0.11
CA ARG A 150 -18.38 10.27 0.46
C ARG A 150 -16.96 9.97 0.93
N ASP A 151 -16.07 9.82 -0.03
CA ASP A 151 -14.65 9.72 0.28
C ASP A 151 -14.07 11.12 0.49
N GLU A 152 -13.94 11.51 1.76
CA GLU A 152 -13.41 12.82 2.11
C GLU A 152 -11.96 13.00 1.66
N LEU A 153 -11.16 11.94 1.73
CA LEU A 153 -9.76 11.97 1.31
C LEU A 153 -9.66 12.27 -0.19
N LYS A 154 -10.41 11.52 -1.02
CA LYS A 154 -10.48 11.75 -2.47
C LYS A 154 -10.97 13.16 -2.79
N ARG A 155 -11.97 13.66 -2.07
CA ARG A 155 -12.48 15.03 -2.25
C ARG A 155 -11.39 16.08 -1.96
N ARG A 156 -10.67 15.95 -0.85
CA ARG A 156 -9.56 16.85 -0.48
C ARG A 156 -8.46 16.83 -1.55
N GLN A 157 -8.06 15.64 -2.01
CA GLN A 157 -7.06 15.47 -3.06
C GLN A 157 -7.49 16.11 -4.39
N LEU A 158 -8.75 15.95 -4.82
CA LEU A 158 -9.27 16.56 -6.05
C LEU A 158 -9.34 18.09 -5.96
N VAL A 159 -9.71 18.63 -4.79
CA VAL A 159 -9.69 20.08 -4.54
C VAL A 159 -8.27 20.62 -4.65
N GLU A 160 -7.31 19.98 -3.98
CA GLU A 160 -5.90 20.38 -4.02
C GLU A 160 -5.33 20.30 -5.45
N LEU A 161 -5.67 19.26 -6.20
CA LEU A 161 -5.30 19.12 -7.61
C LEU A 161 -5.88 20.25 -8.46
N ALA A 162 -7.15 20.60 -8.27
CA ALA A 162 -7.80 21.67 -9.01
C ALA A 162 -7.20 23.04 -8.69
N ILE A 163 -6.81 23.28 -7.43
CA ILE A 163 -6.12 24.51 -7.01
C ILE A 163 -4.75 24.60 -7.72
N MET A 164 -3.98 23.51 -7.70
CA MET A 164 -2.68 23.46 -8.39
C MET A 164 -2.79 23.66 -9.90
N ASN A 165 -3.85 23.15 -10.52
CA ASN A 165 -4.10 23.29 -11.95
C ASN A 165 -4.78 24.63 -12.31
N GLY A 166 -5.16 25.45 -11.34
CA GLY A 166 -5.88 26.71 -11.56
C GLY A 166 -7.32 26.53 -12.07
N THR A 167 -7.88 25.32 -12.01
CA THR A 167 -9.24 25.00 -12.46
C THR A 167 -10.25 24.93 -11.30
N TYR A 168 -9.80 25.22 -10.08
CA TYR A 168 -10.65 25.24 -8.90
C TYR A 168 -11.72 26.32 -9.01
N ARG A 169 -12.98 25.88 -9.05
CA ARG A 169 -14.14 26.76 -8.96
C ARG A 169 -14.77 26.56 -7.59
N PRO A 170 -14.65 27.51 -6.64
CA PRO A 170 -15.40 27.41 -5.40
C PRO A 170 -16.88 27.39 -5.77
N THR A 171 -17.60 26.37 -5.34
CA THR A 171 -19.06 26.39 -5.41
C THR A 171 -19.52 27.49 -4.46
N CYS A 172 -19.70 28.70 -4.99
CA CYS A 172 -20.44 29.75 -4.32
C CYS A 172 -21.87 29.24 -4.17
N SER A 173 -22.20 28.74 -2.98
CA SER A 173 -23.57 28.58 -2.56
C SER A 173 -24.18 29.98 -2.49
N ASN A 174 -24.75 30.46 -3.58
CA ASN A 174 -25.63 31.63 -3.57
C ASN A 174 -26.82 31.29 -2.68
N HIS A 175 -26.76 31.67 -1.41
CA HIS A 175 -27.95 31.97 -0.63
C HIS A 175 -28.34 33.40 -0.99
N ASN A 176 -29.42 33.53 -1.76
CA ASN A 176 -30.17 34.77 -1.87
C ASN A 176 -31.49 34.59 -1.16
#